data_AF-A0A960VIF3-F1
#
_entry.id   AF-A0A960VIF3-F1
#
_cell.length_a   1.000
_cell.length_b   1.000
_cell.length_c   1.000
_cell.angle_alpha   90.00
_cell.angle_beta   90.00
_cell.angle_gamma   90.00
#
_symmetry.space_group_name_H-M   'P 1'
#
loop_
_entity.id
_entity.type
_entity.pdbx_description
1 polymer ?
#
loop_
_entity_poly.entity_id
_entity_poly.type
_entity_poly.pdbx_seq_one_letter_code
_entity_poly.pdbx_strand_id
1 'polypeptide(L)'
;MAFPLDIPPGVRERLGPGTTVLLGISGGVDSAVSLAVLRELGCDVQCVTFKNFCYGDASADLTDKSCCSLEAIDDARRLAARFDAPHWVGDVERPFREAVIDPFIADYARAETPNPCLDCNGTVRFPELVRLAARQGCAFAATGHYARIAAVDGTMRLLRGVDPAKDQSYFLHRIDPELFPRLVFPLGWADKTQVRAAAAALGLPVATKRDSQEICFVPDGDRSFLFAEHADGPATRPGDIVDRSGRVLGRHRGLIHYTVGQRKGLGVAAPEPLYVLELDLAGGRLVVGAREETLRTRVVATGWQAAGPQLPAQGEVAAGDEPVVARIRHRHGGARVAAWRLAAGRLELDLAEPVDAPAPGQACVLYRGDVVLGGGRIAREADHG
;
A
#
# COMPACT_ATOMS: atom_id res chain seq x y z
N MET A 1 35.83 7.97 -0.33
CA MET A 1 34.86 8.50 -1.33
C MET A 1 33.69 9.07 -0.55
N ALA A 2 33.09 10.17 -1.01
CA ALA A 2 31.85 10.66 -0.42
C ALA A 2 30.71 9.65 -0.69
N PHE A 3 29.77 9.52 0.24
CA PHE A 3 28.62 8.64 0.08
C PHE A 3 27.75 9.08 -1.13
N PRO A 4 27.24 8.15 -1.95
CA PRO A 4 26.63 8.46 -3.24
C PRO A 4 25.17 8.96 -3.18
N LEU A 5 24.65 9.26 -1.99
CA LEU A 5 23.33 9.89 -1.80
C LEU A 5 23.44 11.07 -0.86
N ASP A 6 22.74 12.15 -1.20
CA ASP A 6 22.53 13.23 -0.25
C ASP A 6 21.47 12.79 0.76
N ILE A 7 21.85 12.81 2.04
CA ILE A 7 20.96 12.44 3.14
C ILE A 7 20.43 13.75 3.72
N PRO A 8 19.12 14.01 3.63
CA PRO A 8 18.55 15.28 4.03
C PRO A 8 18.73 15.56 5.52
N PRO A 9 18.72 16.86 5.89
CA PRO A 9 18.81 17.30 7.28
C PRO A 9 17.80 16.60 8.18
N GLY A 10 16.54 16.43 7.78
CA GLY A 10 15.51 15.81 8.62
C GLY A 10 15.77 14.34 9.02
N VAL A 11 16.60 13.60 8.28
CA VAL A 11 17.06 12.26 8.69
C VAL A 11 18.27 12.39 9.62
N ARG A 12 19.22 13.29 9.30
CA ARG A 12 20.42 13.59 10.12
C ARG A 12 20.11 14.23 11.48
N GLU A 13 18.99 14.95 11.59
CA GLU A 13 18.51 15.53 12.84
C GLU A 13 17.99 14.48 13.81
N ARG A 14 17.50 13.36 13.28
CA ARG A 14 16.91 12.26 14.08
C ARG A 14 17.90 11.14 14.35
N LEU A 15 18.87 10.96 13.47
CA LEU A 15 19.82 9.86 13.48
C LEU A 15 21.26 10.37 13.44
N GLY A 16 22.12 9.72 14.21
CA GLY A 16 23.55 9.98 14.15
C GLY A 16 24.38 8.82 14.71
N PRO A 17 25.69 9.06 14.92
CA PRO A 17 26.60 8.06 15.44
C PRO A 17 26.10 7.41 16.73
N GLY A 18 26.11 6.07 16.78
CA GLY A 18 25.69 5.29 17.95
C GLY A 18 24.17 5.18 18.14
N THR A 19 23.36 5.80 17.28
CA THR A 19 21.90 5.60 17.31
C THR A 19 21.57 4.16 16.93
N THR A 20 20.82 3.44 17.77
CA THR A 20 20.44 2.04 17.51
C THR A 20 19.18 1.94 16.66
N VAL A 21 19.26 1.21 15.54
CA VAL A 21 18.18 1.12 14.54
C VAL A 21 17.92 -0.33 14.17
N LEU A 22 16.66 -0.75 14.23
CA LEU A 22 16.20 -2.02 13.65
C LEU A 22 15.66 -1.76 12.24
N LEU A 23 16.37 -2.25 11.22
CA LEU A 23 15.98 -2.11 9.81
C LEU A 23 15.25 -3.36 9.31
N GLY A 24 14.01 -3.18 8.87
CA GLY A 24 13.28 -4.20 8.11
C GLY A 24 13.85 -4.34 6.69
N ILE A 25 14.34 -5.52 6.33
CA ILE A 25 14.97 -5.80 5.03
C ILE A 25 14.28 -6.94 4.27
N SER A 26 14.14 -6.77 2.95
CA SER A 26 13.54 -7.74 2.03
C SER A 26 14.53 -8.34 1.03
N GLY A 27 15.82 -8.00 1.14
CA GLY A 27 16.85 -8.41 0.17
C GLY A 27 16.76 -7.69 -1.20
N GLY A 28 15.99 -6.60 -1.28
CA GLY A 28 15.89 -5.74 -2.45
C GLY A 28 16.88 -4.56 -2.42
N VAL A 29 16.99 -3.86 -3.56
CA VAL A 29 17.85 -2.67 -3.71
C VAL A 29 17.53 -1.59 -2.68
N ASP A 30 16.26 -1.37 -2.37
CA ASP A 30 15.81 -0.32 -1.46
C ASP A 30 16.27 -0.61 -0.01
N SER A 31 16.11 -1.85 0.46
CA SER A 31 16.61 -2.25 1.78
C SER A 31 18.14 -2.17 1.87
N ALA A 32 18.85 -2.51 0.79
CA ALA A 32 20.31 -2.47 0.76
C ALA A 32 20.86 -1.05 0.84
N VAL A 33 20.27 -0.14 0.08
CA VAL A 33 20.66 1.28 0.12
C VAL A 33 20.22 1.92 1.44
N SER A 34 19.08 1.54 1.99
CA SER A 34 18.67 1.99 3.34
C SER A 34 19.69 1.60 4.40
N LEU A 35 20.18 0.36 4.36
CA LEU A 35 21.24 -0.11 5.27
C LEU A 35 22.53 0.70 5.09
N ALA A 36 22.93 0.95 3.85
CA ALA A 36 24.10 1.76 3.55
C ALA A 36 23.98 3.20 4.07
N VAL A 37 22.82 3.83 3.89
CA VAL A 37 22.51 5.18 4.41
C VAL A 37 22.65 5.22 5.93
N LEU A 38 22.04 4.26 6.63
CA LEU A 38 22.10 4.20 8.10
C LEU A 38 23.53 3.97 8.61
N ARG A 39 24.31 3.12 7.93
CA ARG A 39 25.73 2.90 8.26
C ARG A 39 26.59 4.12 8.02
N GLU A 40 26.37 4.85 6.93
CA GLU A 40 27.07 6.12 6.65
C GLU A 40 26.81 7.17 7.74
N LEU A 41 25.60 7.19 8.32
CA LEU A 41 25.27 8.07 9.44
C LEU A 41 25.93 7.65 10.77
N GLY A 42 26.68 6.54 10.79
CA GLY A 42 27.30 5.99 11.98
C GLY A 42 26.32 5.27 12.91
N CYS A 43 25.12 4.92 12.45
CA CYS A 43 24.15 4.20 13.26
C CYS A 43 24.60 2.77 13.56
N ASP A 44 24.21 2.27 14.74
CA ASP A 44 24.29 0.86 15.07
C ASP A 44 23.05 0.14 14.54
N VAL A 45 23.20 -0.60 13.46
CA VAL A 45 22.08 -1.17 12.70
C VAL A 45 21.99 -2.66 12.92
N GLN A 46 20.82 -3.11 13.37
CA GLN A 46 20.40 -4.50 13.33
C GLN A 46 19.36 -4.66 12.21
N CYS A 47 19.33 -5.82 11.56
CA CYS A 47 18.42 -6.12 10.48
C CYS A 47 17.39 -7.17 10.90
N VAL A 48 16.17 -7.07 10.37
CA VAL A 48 15.14 -8.10 10.51
C VAL A 48 14.44 -8.37 9.17
N THR A 49 14.17 -9.63 8.90
CA THR A 49 13.24 -10.05 7.84
C THR A 49 12.01 -10.68 8.48
N PHE A 50 10.82 -10.23 8.06
CA PHE A 50 9.58 -10.83 8.51
C PHE A 50 9.15 -11.97 7.60
N LYS A 51 8.95 -13.13 8.23
CA LYS A 51 8.31 -14.29 7.61
C LYS A 51 6.80 -14.09 7.76
N ASN A 52 6.16 -13.63 6.69
CA ASN A 52 4.73 -13.27 6.70
C ASN A 52 3.82 -14.44 6.31
N PHE A 53 4.33 -15.38 5.50
CA PHE A 53 3.52 -16.46 4.96
C PHE A 53 4.42 -17.60 4.48
N CYS A 54 4.15 -18.83 4.91
CA CYS A 54 4.61 -20.04 4.26
C CYS A 54 3.55 -20.55 3.28
N TYR A 55 3.93 -20.65 2.00
CA TYR A 55 3.31 -21.65 1.14
C TYR A 55 3.70 -23.01 1.72
N GLY A 56 2.77 -23.72 2.36
CA GLY A 56 2.99 -25.11 2.79
C GLY A 56 3.30 -26.03 1.60
N ASP A 57 3.44 -27.33 1.86
CA ASP A 57 3.79 -28.38 0.87
C ASP A 57 2.89 -28.45 -0.39
N ALA A 58 1.78 -27.69 -0.43
CA ALA A 58 0.84 -27.65 -1.54
C ALA A 58 1.30 -26.84 -2.78
N SER A 59 2.43 -26.15 -2.73
CA SER A 59 2.94 -25.42 -3.90
C SER A 59 4.47 -25.38 -3.99
N ALA A 60 5.07 -26.57 -4.12
CA ALA A 60 6.50 -26.73 -4.38
C ALA A 60 6.99 -25.97 -5.65
N ASP A 61 6.09 -25.58 -6.54
CA ASP A 61 6.42 -24.87 -7.79
C ASP A 61 6.43 -23.33 -7.69
N LEU A 62 6.06 -22.74 -6.54
CA LEU A 62 5.94 -21.28 -6.37
C LEU A 62 7.12 -20.63 -5.62
N THR A 63 8.19 -21.40 -5.37
CA THR A 63 9.26 -21.08 -4.41
C THR A 63 10.17 -19.91 -4.81
N ASP A 64 10.30 -19.61 -6.11
CA ASP A 64 11.41 -18.76 -6.58
C ASP A 64 11.10 -17.25 -6.63
N LYS A 65 9.85 -16.83 -6.36
CA LYS A 65 9.43 -15.44 -6.63
C LYS A 65 8.74 -14.70 -5.50
N SER A 66 8.39 -15.36 -4.39
CA SER A 66 7.76 -14.66 -3.26
C SER A 66 8.82 -14.04 -2.35
N CYS A 67 8.56 -12.84 -1.82
CA CYS A 67 9.47 -12.16 -0.88
C CYS A 67 9.64 -12.88 0.47
N CYS A 68 8.91 -13.99 0.67
CA CYS A 68 8.90 -14.80 1.87
C CYS A 68 9.57 -16.17 1.66
N SER A 69 10.21 -16.41 0.51
CA SER A 69 10.98 -17.63 0.27
C SER A 69 12.20 -17.70 1.20
N LEU A 70 12.67 -18.93 1.48
CA LEU A 70 13.91 -19.15 2.22
C LEU A 70 15.10 -18.47 1.54
N GLU A 71 15.11 -18.41 0.21
CA GLU A 71 16.12 -17.70 -0.56
C GLU A 71 16.10 -16.19 -0.31
N ALA A 72 14.93 -15.57 -0.23
CA ALA A 72 14.80 -14.14 0.07
C ALA A 72 15.31 -13.80 1.48
N ILE A 73 15.07 -14.68 2.46
CA ILE A 73 15.60 -14.56 3.83
C ILE A 73 17.13 -14.68 3.83
N ASP A 74 17.69 -15.64 3.09
CA ASP A 74 19.13 -15.85 3.02
C ASP A 74 19.86 -14.73 2.24
N ASP A 75 19.23 -14.18 1.19
CA ASP A 75 19.68 -12.96 0.51
C ASP A 75 19.75 -11.77 1.46
N ALA A 76 18.71 -11.58 2.28
CA ALA A 76 18.66 -10.53 3.29
C ALA A 76 19.77 -10.72 4.34
N ARG A 77 20.00 -11.96 4.79
CA ARG A 77 21.09 -12.31 5.71
C ARG A 77 22.47 -11.99 5.12
N ARG A 78 22.72 -12.40 3.87
CA ARG A 78 23.97 -12.09 3.14
C ARG A 78 24.19 -10.58 2.99
N LEU A 79 23.12 -9.85 2.68
CA LEU A 79 23.15 -8.39 2.58
C LEU A 79 23.56 -7.76 3.92
N ALA A 80 22.93 -8.16 5.02
CA ALA A 80 23.23 -7.64 6.35
C ALA A 80 24.70 -7.91 6.77
N ALA A 81 25.19 -9.14 6.52
CA ALA A 81 26.57 -9.52 6.81
C ALA A 81 27.61 -8.65 6.08
N ARG A 82 27.28 -8.16 4.87
CA ARG A 82 28.17 -7.26 4.11
C ARG A 82 28.38 -5.90 4.77
N PHE A 83 27.49 -5.50 5.67
CA PHE A 83 27.56 -4.28 6.46
C PHE A 83 27.80 -4.57 7.95
N ASP A 84 28.29 -5.76 8.29
CA ASP A 84 28.54 -6.21 9.67
C ASP A 84 27.33 -5.99 10.59
N ALA A 85 26.12 -6.19 10.05
CA ALA A 85 24.87 -5.99 10.77
C ALA A 85 24.29 -7.34 11.19
N PRO A 86 23.91 -7.54 12.48
CA PRO A 86 23.15 -8.70 12.90
C PRO A 86 21.86 -8.83 12.10
N HIS A 87 21.44 -10.06 11.79
CA HIS A 87 20.19 -10.33 11.07
C HIS A 87 19.32 -11.30 11.84
N TRP A 88 18.06 -10.92 11.99
CA TRP A 88 17.03 -11.69 12.67
C TRP A 88 15.91 -12.08 11.71
N VAL A 89 15.22 -13.17 12.01
CA VAL A 89 13.95 -13.52 11.35
C VAL A 89 12.83 -13.39 12.37
N GLY A 90 11.85 -12.56 12.06
CA GLY A 90 10.62 -12.42 12.87
C GLY A 90 9.49 -13.20 12.21
N ASP A 91 8.94 -14.18 12.92
CA ASP A 91 7.74 -14.90 12.49
C ASP A 91 6.50 -14.06 12.81
N VAL A 92 5.77 -13.67 11.77
CA VAL A 92 4.51 -12.94 11.86
C VAL A 92 3.42 -13.62 11.03
N GLU A 93 3.54 -14.92 10.78
CA GLU A 93 2.63 -15.64 9.88
C GLU A 93 1.18 -15.62 10.37
N ARG A 94 0.98 -15.93 11.65
CA ARG A 94 -0.35 -15.90 12.26
C ARG A 94 -0.99 -14.50 12.23
N PRO A 95 -0.37 -13.43 12.77
CA PRO A 95 -0.97 -12.11 12.69
C PRO A 95 -1.14 -11.61 11.25
N PHE A 96 -0.27 -12.01 10.32
CA PHE A 96 -0.44 -11.69 8.90
C PHE A 96 -1.64 -12.40 8.27
N ARG A 97 -1.84 -13.69 8.56
CA ARG A 97 -3.01 -14.45 8.12
C ARG A 97 -4.30 -13.78 8.61
N GLU A 98 -4.40 -13.58 9.92
CA GLU A 98 -5.60 -13.07 10.59
C GLU A 98 -5.93 -11.62 10.19
N ALA A 99 -4.92 -10.76 10.07
CA ALA A 99 -5.13 -9.32 9.85
C ALA A 99 -5.03 -8.88 8.38
N VAL A 100 -4.53 -9.73 7.48
CA VAL A 100 -4.30 -9.37 6.06
C VAL A 100 -4.95 -10.36 5.11
N ILE A 101 -4.65 -11.65 5.22
CA ILE A 101 -5.12 -12.65 4.24
C ILE A 101 -6.62 -12.92 4.42
N ASP A 102 -7.08 -13.18 5.64
CA ASP A 102 -8.49 -13.49 5.88
C ASP A 102 -9.41 -12.30 5.54
N PRO A 103 -9.10 -11.04 5.92
CA PRO A 103 -9.85 -9.87 5.47
C PRO A 103 -9.81 -9.70 3.94
N PHE A 104 -8.66 -9.93 3.31
CA PHE A 104 -8.53 -9.86 1.85
C PHE A 104 -9.47 -10.85 1.14
N ILE A 105 -9.55 -12.10 1.62
CA ILE A 105 -10.48 -13.11 1.09
C ILE A 105 -11.94 -12.67 1.33
N ALA A 106 -12.25 -12.24 2.55
CA ALA A 106 -13.61 -11.80 2.92
C ALA A 106 -14.08 -10.60 2.08
N ASP A 107 -13.21 -9.63 1.81
CA ASP A 107 -13.51 -8.45 0.99
C ASP A 107 -13.84 -8.84 -0.46
N TYR A 108 -13.05 -9.72 -1.07
CA TYR A 108 -13.36 -10.26 -2.40
C TYR A 108 -14.65 -11.07 -2.41
N ALA A 109 -14.92 -11.84 -1.35
CA ALA A 109 -16.19 -12.58 -1.21
C ALA A 109 -17.41 -11.64 -1.12
N ARG A 110 -17.22 -10.39 -0.70
CA ARG A 110 -18.22 -9.30 -0.76
C ARG A 110 -18.17 -8.49 -2.07
N ALA A 111 -17.45 -8.97 -3.07
CA ALA A 111 -17.22 -8.30 -4.35
C ALA A 111 -16.68 -6.86 -4.21
N GLU A 112 -15.80 -6.67 -3.22
CA GLU A 112 -14.96 -5.48 -3.09
C GLU A 112 -13.58 -5.74 -3.71
N THR A 113 -12.79 -4.68 -3.92
CA THR A 113 -11.38 -4.78 -4.34
C THR A 113 -10.48 -4.30 -3.21
N PRO A 114 -10.00 -5.22 -2.34
CA PRO A 114 -9.14 -4.87 -1.20
C PRO A 114 -7.74 -4.42 -1.62
N ASN A 115 -7.05 -3.75 -0.70
CA ASN A 115 -5.62 -3.44 -0.81
C ASN A 115 -4.88 -3.96 0.43
N PRO A 116 -4.31 -5.18 0.38
CA PRO A 116 -3.77 -5.85 1.57
C PRO A 116 -2.51 -5.17 2.11
N CYS A 117 -1.83 -4.33 1.32
CA CYS A 117 -0.68 -3.57 1.79
C CYS A 117 -1.07 -2.51 2.84
N LEU A 118 -2.30 -1.98 2.77
CA LEU A 118 -2.81 -1.04 3.75
C LEU A 118 -3.00 -1.70 5.11
N ASP A 119 -3.63 -2.89 5.12
CA ASP A 119 -3.81 -3.69 6.33
C ASP A 119 -2.44 -4.12 6.87
N CYS A 120 -1.58 -4.72 6.04
CA CYS A 120 -0.24 -5.14 6.45
C CYS A 120 0.56 -4.03 7.12
N ASN A 121 0.61 -2.84 6.52
CA ASN A 121 1.34 -1.71 7.10
C ASN A 121 0.71 -1.22 8.40
N GLY A 122 -0.63 -1.10 8.44
CA GLY A 122 -1.33 -0.57 9.61
C GLY A 122 -1.34 -1.50 10.82
N THR A 123 -1.45 -2.82 10.62
CA THR A 123 -1.73 -3.78 11.71
C THR A 123 -0.61 -4.76 12.00
N VAL A 124 0.29 -5.04 11.05
CA VAL A 124 1.33 -6.06 11.21
C VAL A 124 2.73 -5.45 11.14
N ARG A 125 3.13 -4.94 9.97
CA ARG A 125 4.52 -4.57 9.67
C ARG A 125 5.07 -3.53 10.63
N PHE A 126 4.44 -2.36 10.72
CA PHE A 126 4.99 -1.27 11.53
C PHE A 126 4.81 -1.48 13.04
N PRO A 127 3.64 -1.94 13.53
CA PRO A 127 3.48 -2.31 14.93
C PRO A 127 4.51 -3.35 15.39
N GLU A 128 4.67 -4.46 14.67
CA GLU A 128 5.61 -5.51 15.06
C GLU A 128 7.07 -5.08 14.90
N LEU A 129 7.40 -4.25 13.90
CA LEU A 129 8.77 -3.74 13.73
C LEU A 129 9.15 -2.81 14.88
N VAL A 130 8.28 -1.88 15.29
CA VAL A 130 8.55 -0.98 16.43
C VAL A 130 8.62 -1.77 17.74
N ARG A 131 7.72 -2.75 17.92
CA ARG A 131 7.72 -3.63 19.10
C ARG A 131 9.00 -4.45 19.19
N LEU A 132 9.47 -5.03 18.08
CA LEU A 132 10.72 -5.78 18.03
C LEU A 132 11.93 -4.86 18.23
N ALA A 133 11.93 -3.66 17.63
CA ALA A 133 12.98 -2.66 17.85
C ALA A 133 13.12 -2.35 19.34
N ALA A 134 12.01 -2.10 20.04
CA ALA A 134 12.03 -1.86 21.47
C ALA A 134 12.58 -3.06 22.28
N ARG A 135 12.20 -4.30 21.94
CA ARG A 135 12.73 -5.51 22.60
C ARG A 135 14.23 -5.71 22.39
N GLN A 136 14.75 -5.30 21.23
CA GLN A 136 16.16 -5.41 20.86
C GLN A 136 17.00 -4.19 21.32
N GLY A 137 16.41 -3.26 22.08
CA GLY A 137 17.10 -2.05 22.53
C GLY A 137 17.36 -1.01 21.44
N CYS A 138 16.66 -1.11 20.30
CA CYS A 138 16.76 -0.14 19.21
C CYS A 138 15.88 1.09 19.47
N ALA A 139 16.50 2.26 19.41
CA ALA A 139 15.80 3.55 19.51
C ALA A 139 14.84 3.76 18.35
N PHE A 140 15.18 3.31 17.13
CA PHE A 140 14.35 3.49 15.94
C PHE A 140 14.09 2.19 15.19
N ALA A 141 13.00 2.19 14.43
CA ALA A 141 12.66 1.21 13.42
C ALA A 141 12.73 1.88 12.04
N ALA A 142 13.33 1.19 11.07
CA ALA A 142 13.50 1.72 9.72
C ALA A 142 13.02 0.75 8.65
N THR A 143 12.58 1.28 7.51
CA THR A 143 12.28 0.51 6.30
C THR A 143 12.64 1.33 5.05
N GLY A 144 12.87 0.66 3.92
CA GLY A 144 13.17 1.31 2.64
C GLY A 144 11.95 1.89 1.91
N HIS A 145 10.94 2.38 2.62
CA HIS A 145 9.78 3.00 1.97
C HIS A 145 10.09 4.40 1.44
N TYR A 146 9.51 4.74 0.29
CA TYR A 146 9.58 6.05 -0.34
C TYR A 146 8.46 6.96 0.20
N ALA A 147 8.59 7.32 1.46
CA ALA A 147 7.76 8.31 2.15
C ALA A 147 8.61 9.01 3.20
N ARG A 148 8.17 10.15 3.72
CA ARG A 148 8.93 10.87 4.75
C ARG A 148 8.15 10.93 6.05
N ILE A 149 8.88 10.90 7.16
CA ILE A 149 8.36 11.23 8.48
C ILE A 149 9.21 12.37 9.02
N ALA A 150 8.63 13.56 9.09
CA ALA A 150 9.31 14.78 9.50
C ALA A 150 8.40 15.68 10.35
N ALA A 151 9.00 16.58 11.12
CA ALA A 151 8.26 17.56 11.90
C ALA A 151 7.64 18.61 10.97
N VAL A 152 6.33 18.81 11.09
CA VAL A 152 5.58 19.91 10.49
C VAL A 152 4.83 20.59 11.63
N ASP A 153 5.07 21.88 11.82
CA ASP A 153 4.54 22.66 12.94
C ASP A 153 4.80 22.00 14.31
N GLY A 154 6.03 21.50 14.50
CA GLY A 154 6.46 20.84 15.74
C GLY A 154 5.90 19.43 15.96
N THR A 155 5.09 18.89 15.04
CA THR A 155 4.49 17.55 15.15
C THR A 155 5.03 16.63 14.07
N MET A 156 5.42 15.40 14.41
CA MET A 156 5.83 14.41 13.41
C MET A 156 4.64 14.02 12.51
N ARG A 157 4.79 14.15 11.20
CA ARG A 157 3.76 13.81 10.20
C ARG A 157 4.30 12.82 9.18
N LEU A 158 3.40 12.04 8.61
CA LEU A 158 3.64 11.30 7.38
C LEU A 158 3.54 12.28 6.19
N LEU A 159 4.55 12.25 5.33
CA LEU A 159 4.59 13.03 4.10
C LEU A 159 4.88 12.15 2.88
N ARG A 160 4.52 12.65 1.70
CA ARG A 160 4.89 12.06 0.40
C ARG A 160 6.40 11.88 0.28
N GLY A 161 6.82 10.83 -0.41
CA GLY A 161 8.20 10.72 -0.89
C GLY A 161 8.51 11.81 -1.92
N VAL A 162 9.77 12.24 -2.02
CA VAL A 162 10.17 13.27 -3.00
C VAL A 162 10.07 12.80 -4.44
N ASP A 163 10.10 11.49 -4.68
CA ASP A 163 9.86 10.86 -5.98
C ASP A 163 8.37 10.54 -6.14
N PRO A 164 7.61 11.31 -6.95
CA PRO A 164 6.18 11.10 -7.09
C PRO A 164 5.83 9.76 -7.74
N ALA A 165 6.74 9.18 -8.54
CA ALA A 165 6.52 7.92 -9.23
C ALA A 165 6.73 6.71 -8.30
N LYS A 166 7.43 6.91 -7.18
CA LYS A 166 7.67 5.89 -6.16
C LYS A 166 7.04 6.19 -4.81
N ASP A 167 6.40 7.35 -4.64
CA ASP A 167 5.72 7.73 -3.40
C ASP A 167 4.82 6.60 -2.87
N GLN A 168 5.17 6.11 -1.68
CA GLN A 168 4.47 5.03 -1.01
C GLN A 168 3.59 5.53 0.13
N SER A 169 3.49 6.84 0.36
CA SER A 169 2.68 7.42 1.44
C SER A 169 1.21 6.96 1.42
N TYR A 170 0.66 6.68 0.23
CA TYR A 170 -0.68 6.10 0.05
C TYR A 170 -0.84 4.78 0.82
N PHE A 171 0.18 3.93 0.85
CA PHE A 171 0.11 2.64 1.55
C PHE A 171 0.36 2.74 3.07
N LEU A 172 0.78 3.91 3.54
CA LEU A 172 1.26 4.14 4.90
C LEU A 172 0.30 4.99 5.74
N HIS A 173 -0.82 5.46 5.15
CA HIS A 173 -1.79 6.31 5.85
C HIS A 173 -2.45 5.66 7.07
N ARG A 174 -2.35 4.33 7.20
CA ARG A 174 -2.89 3.55 8.34
C ARG A 174 -1.89 3.27 9.44
N ILE A 175 -0.65 3.73 9.29
CA ILE A 175 0.31 3.68 10.39
C ILE A 175 -0.22 4.60 11.50
N ASP A 176 -0.26 4.07 12.71
CA ASP A 176 -0.60 4.85 13.89
C ASP A 176 0.40 6.02 14.06
N PRO A 177 -0.07 7.28 14.08
CA PRO A 177 0.79 8.45 14.29
C PRO A 177 1.66 8.38 15.54
N GLU A 178 1.27 7.64 16.58
CA GLU A 178 2.08 7.41 17.78
C GLU A 178 3.41 6.70 17.48
N LEU A 179 3.48 5.96 16.38
CA LEU A 179 4.70 5.27 15.94
C LEU A 179 5.66 6.19 15.18
N PHE A 180 5.21 7.32 14.62
CA PHE A 180 6.05 8.19 13.79
C PHE A 180 7.35 8.66 14.46
N PRO A 181 7.37 9.03 15.75
CA PRO A 181 8.60 9.39 16.44
C PRO A 181 9.65 8.28 16.44
N ARG A 182 9.24 7.01 16.36
CA ARG A 182 10.12 5.82 16.34
C ARG A 182 10.46 5.34 14.93
N LEU A 183 9.81 5.86 13.89
CA LEU A 183 9.94 5.38 12.51
C LEU A 183 10.82 6.27 11.65
N VAL A 184 11.65 5.64 10.81
CA VAL A 184 12.53 6.29 9.83
C VAL A 184 12.38 5.64 8.46
N PHE A 185 12.29 6.48 7.43
CA PHE A 185 12.28 6.07 6.03
C PHE A 185 13.48 6.69 5.30
N PRO A 186 14.64 6.00 5.25
CA PRO A 186 15.87 6.59 4.71
C PRO A 186 15.76 7.03 3.25
N LEU A 187 14.91 6.37 2.46
CA LEU A 187 14.76 6.64 1.02
C LEU A 187 13.65 7.63 0.68
N GLY A 188 12.94 8.18 1.67
CA GLY A 188 11.85 9.14 1.45
C GLY A 188 12.25 10.40 0.69
N TRP A 189 13.55 10.63 0.55
CA TRP A 189 14.14 11.85 0.06
C TRP A 189 15.12 11.66 -1.10
N ALA A 190 15.17 10.45 -1.64
CA ALA A 190 15.93 10.15 -2.85
C ALA A 190 14.96 9.69 -3.93
N ASP A 191 15.28 10.01 -5.18
CA ASP A 191 14.61 9.39 -6.30
C ASP A 191 15.12 7.98 -6.55
N LYS A 192 14.31 7.15 -7.22
CA LYS A 192 14.70 5.76 -7.49
C LYS A 192 15.99 5.65 -8.32
N THR A 193 16.24 6.61 -9.19
CA THR A 193 17.41 6.60 -10.07
C THR A 193 18.69 6.84 -9.26
N GLN A 194 18.65 7.77 -8.32
CA GLN A 194 19.69 8.01 -7.31
C GLN A 194 19.92 6.76 -6.46
N VAL A 195 18.86 6.14 -5.96
CA VAL A 195 18.97 4.89 -5.16
C VAL A 195 19.67 3.78 -5.96
N ARG A 196 19.32 3.59 -7.23
CA ARG A 196 19.99 2.59 -8.08
C ARG A 196 21.44 2.96 -8.41
N ALA A 197 21.73 4.23 -8.67
CA ALA A 197 23.09 4.71 -8.89
C ALA A 197 23.97 4.50 -7.64
N ALA A 198 23.43 4.80 -6.45
CA ALA A 198 24.08 4.56 -5.18
C ALA A 198 24.36 3.07 -4.95
N ALA A 199 23.39 2.19 -5.23
CA ALA A 199 23.60 0.75 -5.15
C ALA A 199 24.73 0.27 -6.06
N ALA A 200 24.80 0.79 -7.29
CA ALA A 200 25.86 0.47 -8.25
C ALA A 200 27.23 0.99 -7.77
N ALA A 201 27.31 2.23 -7.29
CA ALA A 201 28.54 2.84 -6.78
C ALA A 201 29.09 2.10 -5.55
N LEU A 202 28.21 1.55 -4.71
CA LEU A 202 28.56 0.73 -3.55
C LEU A 202 28.85 -0.74 -3.91
N GLY A 203 28.75 -1.12 -5.19
CA GLY A 203 28.97 -2.49 -5.66
C GLY A 203 27.98 -3.50 -5.09
N LEU A 204 26.74 -3.08 -4.80
CA LEU A 204 25.71 -3.95 -4.23
C LEU A 204 25.15 -4.89 -5.30
N PRO A 205 25.12 -6.21 -5.06
CA PRO A 205 24.70 -7.21 -6.05
C PRO A 205 23.23 -7.08 -6.45
N VAL A 206 22.44 -6.40 -5.61
CA VAL A 206 21.00 -6.16 -5.83
C VAL A 206 20.69 -4.98 -6.75
N ALA A 207 21.70 -4.25 -7.23
CA ALA A 207 21.52 -3.05 -8.06
C ALA A 207 20.67 -3.32 -9.34
N THR A 208 20.75 -4.54 -9.88
CA THR A 208 20.02 -4.97 -11.09
C THR A 208 18.73 -5.73 -10.78
N LYS A 209 18.43 -6.03 -9.51
CA LYS A 209 17.20 -6.74 -9.12
C LYS A 209 15.97 -5.87 -9.45
N ARG A 210 14.94 -6.51 -10.02
CA ARG A 210 13.65 -5.85 -10.31
C ARG A 210 12.94 -5.52 -8.99
N ASP A 211 12.18 -4.43 -9.00
CA ASP A 211 11.31 -4.07 -7.87
C ASP A 211 10.18 -5.10 -7.75
N SER A 212 9.78 -5.46 -6.53
CA SER A 212 8.58 -6.25 -6.28
C SER A 212 7.36 -5.36 -6.54
N GLN A 213 6.52 -5.73 -7.52
CA GLN A 213 5.31 -4.97 -7.87
C GLN A 213 4.00 -5.69 -7.53
N GLU A 214 4.06 -6.98 -7.19
CA GLU A 214 2.89 -7.81 -6.89
C GLU A 214 2.59 -7.87 -5.39
N ILE A 215 1.36 -8.27 -5.06
CA ILE A 215 0.96 -8.58 -3.68
C ILE A 215 1.82 -9.74 -3.18
N CYS A 216 2.45 -9.58 -2.01
CA CYS A 216 3.50 -10.48 -1.55
C CYS A 216 3.10 -11.96 -1.41
N PHE A 217 1.82 -12.26 -1.22
CA PHE A 217 1.28 -13.61 -1.08
C PHE A 217 0.42 -14.06 -2.27
N VAL A 218 0.33 -13.26 -3.35
CA VAL A 218 -0.40 -13.62 -4.58
C VAL A 218 0.61 -13.72 -5.72
N PRO A 219 1.10 -14.93 -6.05
CA PRO A 219 2.10 -15.10 -7.09
C PRO A 219 1.47 -14.92 -8.47
N ASP A 220 2.19 -14.23 -9.36
CA ASP A 220 1.81 -14.00 -10.77
C ASP A 220 0.37 -13.44 -10.96
N GLY A 221 -0.19 -12.79 -9.94
CA GLY A 221 -1.54 -12.22 -9.95
C GLY A 221 -2.68 -13.24 -9.82
N ASP A 222 -2.37 -14.54 -9.72
CA ASP A 222 -3.39 -15.58 -9.52
C ASP A 222 -3.72 -15.74 -8.04
N ARG A 223 -4.92 -15.28 -7.67
CA ARG A 223 -5.46 -15.37 -6.31
C ARG A 223 -6.44 -16.53 -6.14
N SER A 224 -6.72 -17.30 -7.19
CA SER A 224 -7.81 -18.30 -7.19
C SER A 224 -7.63 -19.36 -6.10
N PHE A 225 -6.38 -19.72 -5.81
CA PHE A 225 -6.03 -20.67 -4.76
C PHE A 225 -6.47 -20.22 -3.34
N LEU A 226 -6.59 -18.92 -3.09
CA LEU A 226 -7.04 -18.37 -1.80
C LEU A 226 -8.54 -18.59 -1.55
N PHE A 227 -9.31 -18.93 -2.59
CA PHE A 227 -10.76 -19.05 -2.53
C PHE A 227 -11.25 -20.50 -2.53
N ALA A 228 -10.39 -21.49 -2.28
CA ALA A 228 -10.79 -22.89 -2.23
C ALA A 228 -11.94 -23.15 -1.24
N GLU A 229 -11.90 -22.52 -0.06
CA GLU A 229 -12.95 -22.61 0.96
C GLU A 229 -14.22 -21.80 0.60
N HIS A 230 -14.13 -20.92 -0.40
CA HIS A 230 -15.20 -20.06 -0.87
C HIS A 230 -15.64 -20.42 -2.30
N ALA A 231 -15.27 -21.60 -2.81
CA ALA A 231 -15.47 -21.99 -4.21
C ALA A 231 -16.94 -21.96 -4.64
N ASP A 232 -17.87 -22.19 -3.69
CA ASP A 232 -19.32 -22.17 -3.92
C ASP A 232 -19.99 -20.86 -3.52
N GLY A 233 -19.24 -19.82 -3.18
CA GLY A 233 -19.77 -18.51 -2.80
C GLY A 233 -20.38 -17.72 -3.97
N PRO A 234 -21.30 -16.77 -3.71
CA PRO A 234 -21.89 -15.93 -4.76
C PRO A 234 -20.85 -15.15 -5.59
N ALA A 235 -19.75 -14.71 -4.97
CA ALA A 235 -18.71 -13.95 -5.66
C ALA A 235 -17.79 -14.82 -6.54
N THR A 236 -17.70 -16.13 -6.29
CA THR A 236 -16.82 -17.05 -7.02
C THR A 236 -17.55 -17.80 -8.13
N ARG A 237 -18.87 -17.91 -8.04
CA ARG A 237 -19.70 -18.56 -9.08
C ARG A 237 -19.72 -17.76 -10.38
N PRO A 238 -19.67 -18.44 -11.54
CA PRO A 238 -19.96 -17.82 -12.83
C PRO A 238 -21.37 -17.21 -12.87
N GLY A 239 -21.50 -16.12 -13.62
CA GLY A 239 -22.74 -15.37 -13.73
C GLY A 239 -22.78 -14.55 -15.03
N ASP A 240 -23.83 -13.76 -15.19
CA ASP A 240 -24.07 -13.02 -16.43
C ASP A 240 -23.34 -11.67 -16.42
N ILE A 241 -22.78 -11.30 -17.58
CA ILE A 241 -22.29 -9.95 -17.87
C ILE A 241 -23.44 -9.22 -18.55
N VAL A 242 -23.87 -8.10 -17.97
CA VAL A 242 -25.04 -7.34 -18.44
C VAL A 242 -24.70 -5.88 -18.67
N ASP A 243 -25.40 -5.24 -19.60
CA ASP A 243 -25.42 -3.78 -19.67
C ASP A 243 -26.42 -3.17 -18.66
N ARG A 244 -26.52 -1.83 -18.62
CA ARG A 244 -27.48 -1.12 -17.75
C ARG A 244 -28.95 -1.43 -18.02
N SER A 245 -29.30 -1.88 -19.23
CA SER A 245 -30.67 -2.30 -19.55
C SER A 245 -30.99 -3.70 -19.05
N GLY A 246 -29.98 -4.42 -18.52
CA GLY A 246 -30.08 -5.81 -18.11
C GLY A 246 -29.91 -6.79 -19.26
N ARG A 247 -29.52 -6.32 -20.46
CA ARG A 247 -29.26 -7.22 -21.60
C ARG A 247 -27.99 -8.01 -21.32
N VAL A 248 -28.09 -9.34 -21.45
CA VAL A 248 -26.96 -10.24 -21.30
C VAL A 248 -26.04 -10.12 -22.52
N LEU A 249 -24.76 -9.85 -22.25
CA LEU A 249 -23.68 -9.71 -23.23
C LEU A 249 -22.71 -10.90 -23.24
N GLY A 250 -22.69 -11.68 -22.16
CA GLY A 250 -21.83 -12.84 -22.01
C GLY A 250 -21.83 -13.37 -20.58
N ARG A 251 -20.78 -14.13 -20.21
CA ARG A 251 -20.64 -14.70 -18.87
C ARG A 251 -19.27 -14.44 -18.27
N HIS A 252 -19.27 -14.18 -16.97
CA HIS A 252 -18.07 -14.02 -16.17
C HIS A 252 -17.71 -15.30 -15.43
N ARG A 253 -16.45 -15.44 -15.01
CA ARG A 253 -15.97 -16.63 -14.26
C ARG A 253 -16.21 -16.57 -12.76
N GLY A 254 -16.58 -15.40 -12.26
CA GLY A 254 -16.80 -15.10 -10.84
C GLY A 254 -16.46 -13.63 -10.60
N LEU A 255 -17.27 -12.91 -9.81
CA LEU A 255 -17.06 -11.50 -9.50
C LEU A 255 -15.70 -11.22 -8.87
N ILE A 256 -15.13 -12.20 -8.15
CA ILE A 256 -13.78 -12.07 -7.57
C ILE A 256 -12.70 -11.74 -8.60
N HIS A 257 -12.90 -11.97 -9.90
CA HIS A 257 -11.94 -11.70 -10.98
C HIS A 257 -12.01 -10.28 -11.55
N TYR A 258 -12.92 -9.44 -11.05
CA TYR A 258 -13.24 -8.14 -11.62
C TYR A 258 -13.19 -7.04 -10.58
N THR A 259 -12.90 -5.83 -11.05
CA THR A 259 -12.86 -4.60 -10.24
C THR A 259 -13.62 -3.50 -10.99
N VAL A 260 -14.31 -2.62 -10.26
CA VAL A 260 -14.97 -1.44 -10.85
C VAL A 260 -13.94 -0.61 -11.64
N GLY A 261 -14.31 -0.20 -12.86
CA GLY A 261 -13.44 0.50 -13.81
C GLY A 261 -12.54 -0.42 -14.66
N GLN A 262 -12.59 -1.74 -14.46
CA GLN A 262 -11.83 -2.68 -15.29
C GLN A 262 -12.35 -2.70 -16.73
N ARG A 263 -11.43 -2.56 -17.69
CA ARG A 263 -11.72 -2.68 -19.14
C ARG A 263 -11.32 -4.03 -19.74
N LYS A 264 -10.15 -4.55 -19.33
CA LYS A 264 -9.56 -5.75 -19.95
C LYS A 264 -10.10 -7.02 -19.29
N GLY A 265 -10.09 -8.14 -20.02
CA GLY A 265 -10.45 -9.45 -19.47
C GLY A 265 -11.94 -9.68 -19.25
N LEU A 266 -12.82 -8.84 -19.82
CA LEU A 266 -14.27 -9.03 -19.72
C LEU A 266 -14.78 -10.22 -20.54
N GLY A 267 -14.10 -10.58 -21.63
CA GLY A 267 -14.49 -11.73 -22.46
C GLY A 267 -15.76 -11.51 -23.29
N VAL A 268 -16.17 -10.26 -23.51
CA VAL A 268 -17.34 -9.88 -24.31
C VAL A 268 -16.90 -9.04 -25.52
N ALA A 269 -17.53 -9.28 -26.67
CA ALA A 269 -17.36 -8.47 -27.87
C ALA A 269 -18.40 -7.37 -27.89
N ALA A 270 -17.97 -6.12 -28.00
CA ALA A 270 -18.84 -4.95 -28.09
C ALA A 270 -18.28 -3.95 -29.12
N PRO A 271 -19.15 -3.15 -29.77
CA PRO A 271 -18.70 -2.13 -30.74
C PRO A 271 -17.77 -1.08 -30.11
N GLU A 272 -18.01 -0.77 -28.83
CA GLU A 272 -17.25 0.20 -28.06
C GLU A 272 -16.61 -0.47 -26.83
N PRO A 273 -15.49 0.08 -26.29
CA PRO A 273 -14.87 -0.45 -25.08
C PRO A 273 -15.80 -0.39 -23.87
N LEU A 274 -16.02 -1.54 -23.24
CA LEU A 274 -16.81 -1.65 -22.01
C LEU A 274 -15.94 -1.62 -20.76
N TYR A 275 -16.51 -1.08 -19.69
CA TYR A 275 -15.91 -0.93 -18.37
C TYR A 275 -16.85 -1.51 -17.32
N VAL A 276 -16.30 -2.17 -16.29
CA VAL A 276 -17.09 -2.62 -15.14
C VAL A 276 -17.64 -1.41 -14.40
N LEU A 277 -18.96 -1.30 -14.34
CA LEU A 277 -19.66 -0.27 -13.59
C LEU A 277 -19.96 -0.73 -12.16
N GLU A 278 -20.32 -2.00 -12.00
CA GLU A 278 -20.77 -2.56 -10.73
C GLU A 278 -20.53 -4.08 -10.67
N LEU A 279 -20.26 -4.56 -9.46
CA LEU A 279 -20.25 -5.97 -9.09
C LEU A 279 -21.50 -6.25 -8.23
N ASP A 280 -22.59 -6.69 -8.88
CA ASP A 280 -23.86 -7.02 -8.23
C ASP A 280 -23.76 -8.42 -7.63
N LEU A 281 -23.36 -8.47 -6.35
CA LEU A 281 -23.20 -9.72 -5.62
C LEU A 281 -24.54 -10.43 -5.38
N ALA A 282 -25.62 -9.68 -5.15
CA ALA A 282 -26.93 -10.25 -4.84
C ALA A 282 -27.55 -10.92 -6.06
N GLY A 283 -27.42 -10.31 -7.24
CA GLY A 283 -27.86 -10.88 -8.50
C GLY A 283 -26.84 -11.79 -9.19
N GLY A 284 -25.59 -11.84 -8.72
CA GLY A 284 -24.51 -12.58 -9.37
C GLY A 284 -24.21 -12.05 -10.77
N ARG A 285 -24.19 -10.72 -10.94
CA ARG A 285 -24.07 -10.06 -12.24
C ARG A 285 -22.88 -9.10 -12.28
N LEU A 286 -22.19 -9.08 -13.41
CA LEU A 286 -21.18 -8.06 -13.74
C LEU A 286 -21.82 -7.01 -14.64
N VAL A 287 -22.04 -5.80 -14.12
CA VAL A 287 -22.65 -4.71 -14.89
C VAL A 287 -21.54 -3.94 -15.61
N VAL A 288 -21.68 -3.76 -16.92
CA VAL A 288 -20.71 -3.08 -17.76
C VAL A 288 -21.34 -1.97 -18.61
N GLY A 289 -20.56 -0.97 -18.99
CA GLY A 289 -21.00 0.13 -19.83
C GLY A 289 -19.86 1.01 -20.32
N ALA A 290 -20.19 2.21 -20.79
CA ALA A 290 -19.23 3.19 -21.27
C ALA A 290 -18.38 3.76 -20.13
N ARG A 291 -17.23 4.34 -20.48
CA ARG A 291 -16.29 4.89 -19.50
C ARG A 291 -16.89 6.07 -18.74
N GLU A 292 -17.68 6.88 -19.40
CA GLU A 292 -18.28 8.08 -18.83
C GLU A 292 -19.21 7.74 -17.65
N GLU A 293 -19.74 6.52 -17.65
CA GLU A 293 -20.63 6.00 -16.61
C GLU A 293 -19.90 5.52 -15.35
N THR A 294 -18.55 5.38 -15.40
CA THR A 294 -17.72 5.10 -14.22
C THR A 294 -17.35 6.37 -13.46
N LEU A 295 -17.56 7.55 -14.06
CA LEU A 295 -17.16 8.82 -13.48
C LEU A 295 -18.03 9.16 -12.27
N ARG A 296 -17.39 9.65 -11.21
CA ARG A 296 -18.05 10.10 -9.97
C ARG A 296 -17.44 11.41 -9.51
N THR A 297 -18.27 12.33 -9.06
CA THR A 297 -17.86 13.55 -8.36
C THR A 297 -18.01 13.44 -6.85
N ARG A 298 -18.66 12.37 -6.36
CA ARG A 298 -18.81 12.07 -4.94
C ARG A 298 -18.12 10.77 -4.59
N VAL A 299 -17.40 10.76 -3.47
CA VAL A 299 -16.76 9.56 -2.92
C VAL A 299 -17.10 9.47 -1.43
N VAL A 300 -17.50 8.27 -1.00
CA VAL A 300 -17.70 7.97 0.42
C VAL A 300 -16.65 6.96 0.85
N ALA A 301 -15.98 7.25 1.96
CA ALA A 301 -15.06 6.35 2.61
C ALA A 301 -15.47 6.10 4.07
N THR A 302 -15.31 4.88 4.55
CA THR A 302 -15.60 4.45 5.93
C THR A 302 -14.31 4.06 6.64
N GLY A 303 -14.35 3.99 7.98
CA GLY A 303 -13.17 3.67 8.78
C GLY A 303 -12.07 4.73 8.65
N TRP A 304 -12.44 6.01 8.60
CA TRP A 304 -11.48 7.11 8.53
C TRP A 304 -10.46 7.03 9.66
N GLN A 305 -9.18 7.01 9.27
CA GLN A 305 -8.04 7.06 10.17
C GLN A 305 -7.19 8.28 9.81
N ALA A 306 -7.01 9.18 10.78
CA ALA A 306 -6.12 10.32 10.63
C ALA A 306 -4.66 9.85 10.65
N ALA A 307 -3.87 10.36 9.70
CA ALA A 307 -2.41 10.19 9.64
C ALA A 307 -1.66 11.49 9.99
N GLY A 308 -2.40 12.55 10.31
CA GLY A 308 -1.92 13.91 10.43
C GLY A 308 -2.90 14.78 11.21
N PRO A 309 -3.07 16.07 10.85
CA PRO A 309 -4.01 16.94 11.54
C PRO A 309 -5.41 16.36 11.47
N GLN A 310 -6.17 16.43 12.57
CA GLN A 310 -7.57 16.04 12.53
C GLN A 310 -8.31 16.95 11.56
N LEU A 311 -9.04 16.33 10.63
CA LEU A 311 -9.97 17.07 9.78
C LEU A 311 -11.15 17.56 10.63
N PRO A 312 -11.62 18.80 10.42
CA PRO A 312 -12.88 19.22 11.02
C PRO A 312 -14.03 18.37 10.47
N ALA A 313 -15.10 18.26 11.26
CA ALA A 313 -16.28 17.46 10.90
C ALA A 313 -16.92 17.90 9.57
N GLN A 314 -16.77 19.17 9.20
CA GLN A 314 -17.16 19.70 7.90
C GLN A 314 -16.12 20.70 7.44
N GLY A 315 -15.90 20.80 6.13
CA GLY A 315 -15.07 21.84 5.55
C GLY A 315 -15.23 21.95 4.05
N GLU A 316 -14.85 23.11 3.53
CA GLU A 316 -14.83 23.47 2.11
C GLU A 316 -13.44 24.00 1.77
N VAL A 317 -12.97 23.75 0.56
CA VAL A 317 -11.70 24.31 0.07
C VAL A 317 -12.00 25.53 -0.79
N ALA A 318 -11.74 26.72 -0.26
CA ALA A 318 -12.02 27.96 -0.96
C ALA A 318 -11.00 28.23 -2.09
N ALA A 319 -11.37 29.12 -3.01
CA ALA A 319 -10.46 29.59 -4.04
C ALA A 319 -9.27 30.34 -3.40
N GLY A 320 -8.06 29.83 -3.59
CA GLY A 320 -6.83 30.41 -3.03
C GLY A 320 -6.24 29.65 -1.83
N ASP A 321 -6.98 28.73 -1.24
CA ASP A 321 -6.45 27.82 -0.21
C ASP A 321 -5.49 26.79 -0.80
N GLU A 322 -4.60 26.26 0.05
CA GLU A 322 -3.80 25.10 -0.33
C GLU A 322 -4.74 23.90 -0.59
N PRO A 323 -4.70 23.30 -1.79
CA PRO A 323 -5.68 22.30 -2.20
C PRO A 323 -5.59 21.05 -1.35
N VAL A 324 -6.74 20.53 -0.93
CA VAL A 324 -6.86 19.16 -0.44
C VAL A 324 -7.07 18.23 -1.63
N VAL A 325 -6.24 17.20 -1.73
CA VAL A 325 -6.25 16.25 -2.85
C VAL A 325 -6.61 14.85 -2.37
N ALA A 326 -7.58 14.22 -3.02
CA ALA A 326 -7.99 12.84 -2.78
C ALA A 326 -7.36 11.88 -3.79
N ARG A 327 -6.69 10.83 -3.31
CA ARG A 327 -6.27 9.67 -4.11
C ARG A 327 -7.18 8.50 -3.82
N ILE A 328 -7.90 8.03 -4.83
CA ILE A 328 -8.84 6.89 -4.74
C ILE A 328 -8.22 5.54 -5.11
N ARG A 329 -6.97 5.54 -5.57
CA ARG A 329 -6.13 4.37 -5.83
C ARG A 329 -4.67 4.80 -5.91
N HIS A 330 -3.73 3.86 -5.74
CA HIS A 330 -2.29 4.17 -5.72
C HIS A 330 -1.82 4.95 -6.95
N ARG A 331 -2.15 4.56 -8.19
CA ARG A 331 -1.70 5.29 -9.40
C ARG A 331 -2.60 6.47 -9.79
N HIS A 332 -3.48 6.93 -8.90
CA HIS A 332 -4.30 8.11 -9.15
C HIS A 332 -3.46 9.38 -8.99
N GLY A 333 -3.55 10.30 -9.96
CA GLY A 333 -2.89 11.61 -9.91
C GLY A 333 -3.42 12.53 -8.81
N GLY A 334 -4.58 12.19 -8.24
CA GLY A 334 -5.27 13.01 -7.24
C GLY A 334 -6.39 13.82 -7.88
N ALA A 335 -7.49 14.00 -7.15
CA ALA A 335 -8.57 14.92 -7.52
C ALA A 335 -8.75 15.96 -6.43
N ARG A 336 -9.09 17.20 -6.82
CA ARG A 336 -9.28 18.27 -5.84
C ARG A 336 -10.56 18.02 -5.08
N VAL A 337 -10.49 18.14 -3.76
CA VAL A 337 -11.65 18.11 -2.87
C VAL A 337 -12.25 19.51 -2.86
N ALA A 338 -13.55 19.61 -3.15
CA ALA A 338 -14.33 20.84 -3.03
C ALA A 338 -14.89 20.99 -1.61
N ALA A 339 -15.46 19.92 -1.07
CA ALA A 339 -16.02 19.88 0.27
C ALA A 339 -15.92 18.48 0.89
N TRP A 340 -15.98 18.41 2.22
CA TRP A 340 -16.08 17.16 2.95
C TRP A 340 -17.00 17.23 4.16
N ARG A 341 -17.52 16.06 4.55
CA ARG A 341 -18.18 15.81 5.83
C ARG A 341 -17.60 14.55 6.46
N LEU A 342 -17.12 14.66 7.70
CA LEU A 342 -16.59 13.58 8.50
C LEU A 342 -17.45 13.41 9.76
N ALA A 343 -18.14 12.28 9.87
CA ALA A 343 -18.94 11.93 11.05
C ALA A 343 -18.80 10.44 11.36
N ALA A 344 -18.52 10.10 12.62
CA ALA A 344 -18.42 8.72 13.10
C ALA A 344 -17.53 7.81 12.22
N GLY A 345 -16.39 8.32 11.74
CA GLY A 345 -15.47 7.57 10.88
C GLY A 345 -15.90 7.42 9.42
N ARG A 346 -17.01 8.05 9.02
CA ARG A 346 -17.48 8.11 7.62
C ARG A 346 -17.15 9.48 7.03
N LEU A 347 -16.36 9.48 5.96
CA LEU A 347 -15.94 10.63 5.20
C LEU A 347 -16.72 10.67 3.87
N GLU A 348 -17.50 11.72 3.67
CA GLU A 348 -18.10 12.07 2.39
C GLU A 348 -17.27 13.17 1.74
N LEU A 349 -16.98 13.02 0.45
CA LEU A 349 -16.21 13.96 -0.34
C LEU A 349 -16.98 14.38 -1.58
N ASP A 350 -17.05 15.68 -1.79
CA ASP A 350 -17.39 16.28 -3.09
C ASP A 350 -16.08 16.70 -3.76
N LEU A 351 -15.89 16.27 -5.01
CA LEU A 351 -14.70 16.51 -5.81
C LEU A 351 -14.98 17.59 -6.85
N ALA A 352 -14.00 18.47 -7.08
CA ALA A 352 -14.11 19.53 -8.08
C ALA A 352 -14.12 18.97 -9.51
N GLU A 353 -13.45 17.84 -9.73
CA GLU A 353 -13.42 17.13 -11.01
C GLU A 353 -13.88 15.67 -10.84
N PRO A 354 -14.55 15.09 -11.87
CA PRO A 354 -14.95 13.70 -11.82
C PRO A 354 -13.72 12.76 -11.78
N VAL A 355 -13.80 11.73 -10.93
CA VAL A 355 -12.84 10.63 -10.86
C VAL A 355 -13.40 9.37 -11.49
N ASP A 356 -12.52 8.63 -12.14
CA ASP A 356 -12.85 7.36 -12.80
C ASP A 356 -12.88 6.23 -11.77
N ALA A 357 -14.06 5.60 -11.60
CA ALA A 357 -14.24 4.33 -10.89
C ALA A 357 -13.62 4.29 -9.47
N PRO A 358 -14.16 5.02 -8.48
CA PRO A 358 -13.82 4.78 -7.08
C PRO A 358 -14.29 3.38 -6.66
N ALA A 359 -13.38 2.40 -6.66
CA ALA A 359 -13.72 1.01 -6.42
C ALA A 359 -13.92 0.73 -4.92
N PRO A 360 -15.07 0.15 -4.50
CA PRO A 360 -15.27 -0.27 -3.12
C PRO A 360 -14.16 -1.20 -2.62
N GLY A 361 -13.71 -0.99 -1.39
CA GLY A 361 -12.59 -1.72 -0.78
C GLY A 361 -11.19 -1.11 -1.03
N GLN A 362 -11.03 -0.25 -2.05
CA GLN A 362 -9.81 0.56 -2.18
C GLN A 362 -9.80 1.69 -1.14
N ALA A 363 -8.66 2.33 -0.92
CA ALA A 363 -8.59 3.48 -0.03
C ALA A 363 -8.76 4.82 -0.76
N CYS A 364 -9.47 5.73 -0.11
CA CYS A 364 -9.43 7.15 -0.36
C CYS A 364 -8.51 7.82 0.66
N VAL A 365 -7.40 8.40 0.19
CA VAL A 365 -6.39 9.06 1.03
C VAL A 365 -6.34 10.55 0.70
N LEU A 366 -6.38 11.38 1.73
CA LEU A 366 -6.35 12.83 1.60
C LEU A 366 -4.96 13.41 1.91
N TYR A 367 -4.61 14.42 1.12
CA TYR A 367 -3.33 15.12 1.19
C TYR A 367 -3.55 16.63 1.20
N ARG A 368 -2.68 17.36 1.90
CA ARG A 368 -2.50 18.81 1.74
C ARG A 368 -1.01 19.07 1.49
N GLY A 369 -0.69 19.53 0.28
CA GLY A 369 0.68 19.50 -0.22
C GLY A 369 1.28 18.09 -0.11
N ASP A 370 2.39 17.98 0.62
CA ASP A 370 3.05 16.71 0.91
C ASP A 370 2.49 15.98 2.14
N VAL A 371 1.75 16.65 3.02
CA VAL A 371 1.25 16.07 4.27
C VAL A 371 0.10 15.12 4.00
N VAL A 372 0.19 13.90 4.53
CA VAL A 372 -0.92 12.94 4.53
C VAL A 372 -1.86 13.28 5.69
N LEU A 373 -3.11 13.59 5.38
CA LEU A 373 -4.12 13.94 6.39
C LEU A 373 -4.72 12.67 7.01
N GLY A 374 -4.92 11.64 6.20
CA GLY A 374 -5.52 10.38 6.60
C GLY A 374 -6.17 9.67 5.43
N GLY A 375 -6.89 8.59 5.71
CA GLY A 375 -7.65 7.89 4.69
C GLY A 375 -8.68 6.94 5.27
N GLY A 376 -9.55 6.44 4.40
CA GLY A 376 -10.57 5.45 4.71
C GLY A 376 -10.84 4.54 3.52
N ARG A 377 -11.63 3.49 3.73
CA ARG A 377 -12.02 2.51 2.71
C ARG A 377 -13.23 3.01 1.92
N ILE A 378 -13.12 3.07 0.59
CA ILE A 378 -14.22 3.46 -0.29
C ILE A 378 -15.39 2.48 -0.10
N ALA A 379 -16.58 3.03 0.14
CA ALA A 379 -17.83 2.29 0.32
C ALA A 379 -18.65 2.22 -0.97
N ARG A 380 -19.68 1.36 -1.01
CA ARG A 380 -20.62 1.32 -2.14
C ARG A 380 -21.55 2.53 -2.09
N GLU A 381 -22.02 2.94 -3.26
CA GLU A 381 -22.96 4.06 -3.41
C GLU A 381 -24.36 3.72 -2.83
N ALA A 382 -24.70 2.43 -2.71
CA ALA A 382 -25.94 1.98 -2.09
C ALA A 382 -25.92 2.00 -0.54
N ASP A 383 -24.74 2.12 0.09
CA ASP A 383 -24.59 2.26 1.55
C ASP A 383 -24.85 3.72 2.00
N HIS A 384 -25.74 4.42 1.30
CA HIS A 384 -26.06 5.84 1.47
C HIS A 384 -27.43 6.07 2.12
N GLY A 385 -27.90 5.07 2.89
CA GLY A 385 -29.10 5.14 3.72
C GLY A 385 -28.91 5.95 5.00
#